data_AF-A0A0C9WL83-F1
#
_entry.id   AF-A0A0C9WL83-F1
#
_cell.length_a   1.000
_cell.length_b   1.000
_cell.length_c   1.000
_cell.angle_alpha   90.00
_cell.angle_beta   90.00
_cell.angle_gamma   90.00
#
_symmetry.space_group_name_H-M   'P 1'
#
loop_
_entity.id
_entity.type
_entity.pdbx_description
1 polymer ?
#
loop_
_entity_poly.entity_id
_entity_poly.type
_entity_poly.pdbx_seq_one_letter_code
_entity_poly.pdbx_strand_id
1 'polypeptide(L)'
;MSTRSAKALLSQFGAHTNNTYRKNLKLITRRLTDEEKTDKWAKVVAPVWADGVKDTREGESPAPVQSALTLYASILGTGKALTRPLEGKKVCVHVIQTSGYNKRQATSASVKFSTKGGDEVELREGDGAYVGVRKKGAILEVENVGDPLFA
;
A
#
# COMPACT_ATOMS: atom_id res chain seq x y z
N MET A 1 5.11 12.05 24.09
CA MET A 1 6.14 11.76 23.07
C MET A 1 5.44 11.15 21.87
N SER A 2 5.32 11.92 20.77
CA SER A 2 4.59 11.51 19.56
C SER A 2 5.57 10.86 18.59
N THR A 3 5.57 9.53 18.52
CA THR A 3 6.30 8.78 17.50
C THR A 3 5.57 8.97 16.17
N ARG A 4 6.03 9.90 15.32
CA ARG A 4 5.38 10.16 14.01
C ARG A 4 5.61 8.95 13.09
N SER A 5 4.54 8.33 12.63
CA SER A 5 4.56 7.15 11.74
C SER A 5 4.26 7.54 10.30
N ALA A 6 4.93 6.93 9.32
CA ALA A 6 4.65 7.13 7.90
C ALA A 6 3.46 6.27 7.46
N LYS A 7 2.45 6.85 6.82
CA LYS A 7 1.33 6.07 6.27
C LYS A 7 1.63 5.75 4.81
N ALA A 8 1.76 4.46 4.47
CA ALA A 8 2.05 4.01 3.12
C ALA A 8 0.87 3.22 2.56
N LEU A 9 0.53 3.49 1.30
CA LEU A 9 -0.36 2.69 0.48
C LEU A 9 0.44 1.98 -0.61
N LEU A 10 0.18 0.70 -0.76
CA LEU A 10 0.81 -0.15 -1.75
C LEU A 10 -0.28 -0.81 -2.59
N SER A 11 -0.38 -0.38 -3.85
CA SER A 11 -1.32 -0.95 -4.83
C SER A 11 -0.56 -1.86 -5.78
N GLN A 12 -1.03 -3.09 -5.97
CA GLN A 12 -0.47 -4.03 -6.94
C GLN A 12 -1.50 -4.37 -8.01
N PHE A 13 -1.09 -4.23 -9.27
CA PHE A 13 -1.92 -4.47 -10.44
C PHE A 13 -1.47 -5.74 -11.15
N GLY A 14 -2.35 -6.74 -11.16
CA GLY A 14 -2.23 -7.96 -11.94
C GLY A 14 -2.73 -7.79 -13.36
N ALA A 15 -2.40 -8.76 -14.22
CA ALA A 15 -3.01 -8.89 -15.53
C ALA A 15 -4.18 -9.88 -15.45
N HIS A 16 -5.41 -9.38 -15.53
CA HIS A 16 -6.57 -10.22 -15.77
C HIS A 16 -7.56 -9.46 -16.64
N THR A 17 -7.80 -9.99 -17.84
CA THR A 17 -8.86 -9.54 -18.75
C THR A 17 -9.91 -10.64 -18.74
N ASN A 18 -10.95 -10.48 -17.92
CA ASN A 18 -12.18 -11.20 -18.15
C ASN A 18 -13.32 -10.20 -18.31
N ASN A 19 -13.87 -10.25 -19.52
CA ASN A 19 -15.03 -9.54 -20.01
C ASN A 19 -16.27 -10.08 -19.27
N THR A 20 -17.28 -9.21 -19.11
CA THR A 20 -18.66 -9.50 -18.64
C THR A 20 -18.88 -9.98 -17.19
N TYR A 21 -18.80 -9.06 -16.22
CA TYR A 21 -19.60 -9.14 -14.99
C TYR A 21 -20.26 -7.78 -14.69
N ARG A 22 -21.44 -7.52 -15.28
CA ARG A 22 -22.31 -6.43 -14.81
C ARG A 22 -23.05 -6.92 -13.57
N LYS A 23 -22.39 -6.79 -12.41
CA LYS A 23 -23.02 -7.01 -11.11
C LYS A 23 -23.58 -5.68 -10.61
N ASN A 24 -24.77 -5.71 -10.00
CA ASN A 24 -25.42 -4.53 -9.42
C ASN A 24 -24.45 -3.75 -8.52
N LEU A 25 -24.54 -2.41 -8.54
CA LEU A 25 -23.75 -1.55 -7.67
C LEU A 25 -24.03 -1.93 -6.20
N LYS A 26 -23.02 -2.47 -5.53
CA LYS A 26 -23.08 -2.80 -4.11
C LYS A 26 -22.19 -1.84 -3.34
N LEU A 27 -22.77 -1.16 -2.35
CA LEU A 27 -21.99 -0.42 -1.37
C LEU A 27 -21.40 -1.43 -0.37
N ILE A 28 -20.07 -1.47 -0.27
CA ILE A 28 -19.35 -2.34 0.66
C ILE A 28 -18.47 -1.45 1.53
N THR A 29 -18.58 -1.65 2.85
CA THR A 29 -17.78 -0.92 3.83
C THR A 29 -16.89 -1.90 4.59
N ARG A 30 -15.63 -1.53 4.77
CA ARG A 30 -14.65 -2.24 5.61
C ARG A 30 -14.03 -1.26 6.58
N ARG A 31 -13.83 -1.70 7.82
CA ARG A 31 -13.13 -0.94 8.85
C ARG A 31 -11.84 -1.68 9.16
N LEU A 32 -10.73 -0.95 9.13
CA LEU A 32 -9.46 -1.43 9.65
C LEU A 32 -8.99 -0.50 10.76
N THR A 33 -8.64 -1.06 11.91
CA THR A 33 -8.10 -0.31 13.03
C THR A 33 -6.63 0.06 12.79
N ASP A 34 -6.11 1.03 13.53
CA ASP A 34 -4.70 1.42 13.37
C ASP A 34 -3.77 0.29 13.80
N GLU A 35 -4.14 -0.48 14.83
CA GLU A 35 -3.40 -1.66 15.28
C GLU A 35 -3.27 -2.72 14.19
N GLU A 36 -4.22 -2.82 13.25
CA GLU A 36 -4.16 -3.73 12.11
C GLU A 36 -3.19 -3.27 11.02
N LYS A 37 -2.82 -1.99 11.01
CA LYS A 37 -1.92 -1.37 10.02
C LYS A 37 -0.55 -1.04 10.58
N THR A 38 -0.40 -0.91 11.90
CA THR A 38 0.87 -0.50 12.52
C THR A 38 1.93 -1.57 12.34
N ASP A 39 3.02 -1.20 11.67
CA ASP A 39 4.20 -2.02 11.38
C ASP A 39 3.87 -3.38 10.74
N LYS A 40 2.81 -3.42 9.92
CA LYS A 40 2.44 -4.60 9.13
C LYS A 40 1.59 -4.22 7.92
N TRP A 41 1.61 -5.09 6.92
CA TRP A 41 0.78 -4.94 5.73
C TRP A 41 -0.67 -5.38 6.01
N ALA A 42 -1.59 -4.42 6.07
CA ALA A 42 -3.01 -4.70 6.07
C ALA A 42 -3.55 -4.79 4.64
N LYS A 43 -4.13 -5.93 4.25
CA LYS A 43 -4.78 -6.09 2.94
C LYS A 43 -6.17 -5.43 2.98
N VAL A 44 -6.33 -4.28 2.32
CA VAL A 44 -7.55 -3.45 2.40
C VAL A 44 -8.52 -3.79 1.28
N VAL A 45 -8.00 -4.02 0.08
CA VAL A 45 -8.79 -4.32 -1.13
C VAL A 45 -8.16 -5.52 -1.81
N ALA A 46 -8.98 -6.42 -2.33
CA ALA A 46 -8.51 -7.56 -3.10
C ALA A 46 -9.56 -8.03 -4.12
N PRO A 47 -9.13 -8.76 -5.16
CA PRO A 47 -10.06 -9.32 -6.12
C PRO A 47 -11.09 -10.23 -5.44
N VAL A 48 -12.34 -10.20 -5.90
CA VAL A 48 -13.43 -11.00 -5.31
C VAL A 48 -13.18 -12.52 -5.35
N TRP A 49 -12.31 -12.97 -6.27
CA TRP A 49 -11.88 -14.36 -6.42
C TRP A 49 -10.61 -14.71 -5.64
N ALA A 50 -10.03 -13.77 -4.88
CA ALA A 50 -8.86 -14.04 -4.06
C ALA A 50 -9.25 -14.72 -2.75
N ASP A 51 -8.37 -15.58 -2.25
CA ASP A 51 -8.60 -16.30 -1.00
C ASP A 51 -8.82 -15.36 0.18
N GLY A 52 -9.81 -15.69 1.00
CA GLY A 52 -10.20 -14.93 2.20
C GLY A 52 -11.04 -13.67 1.92
N VAL A 53 -11.42 -13.41 0.67
CA VAL A 53 -12.29 -12.29 0.31
C VAL A 53 -13.76 -12.72 0.33
N LYS A 54 -14.61 -11.98 1.06
CA LYS A 54 -16.06 -12.24 1.14
C LYS A 54 -16.85 -11.12 0.46
N ASP A 55 -17.79 -11.51 -0.41
CA ASP A 55 -18.77 -10.61 -1.06
C ASP A 55 -19.98 -10.33 -0.14
N THR A 56 -19.69 -9.86 1.07
CA THR A 56 -20.69 -9.40 2.06
C THR A 56 -20.59 -7.90 2.24
N ARG A 57 -21.73 -7.24 2.52
CA ARG A 57 -21.79 -5.77 2.72
C ARG A 57 -20.86 -5.29 3.82
N GLU A 58 -20.84 -6.00 4.95
CA GLU A 58 -20.01 -5.71 6.13
C GLU A 58 -19.18 -6.95 6.48
N GLY A 59 -18.04 -6.71 7.13
CA GLY A 59 -17.11 -7.76 7.53
C GLY A 59 -15.66 -7.28 7.65
N GLU A 60 -14.80 -8.19 8.11
CA GLU A 60 -13.38 -7.94 8.38
C GLU A 60 -12.46 -8.36 7.22
N SER A 61 -12.99 -9.10 6.24
CA SER A 61 -12.23 -9.47 5.03
C SER A 61 -11.92 -8.24 4.18
N PRO A 62 -10.86 -8.23 3.35
CA PRO A 62 -10.61 -7.17 2.39
C PRO A 62 -11.85 -6.82 1.56
N ALA A 63 -11.96 -5.56 1.15
CA ALA A 63 -13.05 -5.13 0.27
C ALA A 63 -12.90 -5.82 -1.10
N PRO A 64 -13.92 -6.55 -1.59
CA PRO A 64 -13.85 -7.23 -2.88
C PRO A 64 -13.93 -6.21 -4.02
N VAL A 65 -13.08 -6.38 -5.02
CA VAL A 65 -13.15 -5.66 -6.29
C VAL A 65 -13.24 -6.63 -7.47
N GLN A 66 -13.81 -6.15 -8.57
CA GLN A 66 -13.96 -6.91 -9.82
C GLN A 66 -12.74 -6.80 -10.75
N SER A 67 -11.63 -6.26 -10.25
CA SER A 67 -10.38 -6.09 -10.99
C SER A 67 -9.27 -6.88 -10.30
N ALA A 68 -8.22 -7.21 -11.06
CA ALA A 68 -6.99 -7.80 -10.51
C ALA A 68 -6.14 -6.75 -9.78
N LEU A 69 -6.73 -6.07 -8.81
CA LEU A 69 -6.10 -5.06 -7.97
C LEU A 69 -6.09 -5.54 -6.52
N THR A 70 -4.93 -5.50 -5.90
CA THR A 70 -4.79 -5.70 -4.46
C THR A 70 -4.17 -4.46 -3.83
N LEU A 71 -4.81 -3.91 -2.80
CA LEU A 71 -4.35 -2.73 -2.07
C LEU A 71 -3.94 -3.13 -0.66
N TYR A 72 -2.81 -2.63 -0.23
CA TYR A 72 -2.30 -2.77 1.13
C TYR A 72 -2.06 -1.40 1.74
N ALA A 73 -2.26 -1.32 3.05
CA ALA A 73 -1.97 -0.14 3.84
C ALA A 73 -1.06 -0.50 5.01
N SER A 74 -0.20 0.42 5.40
CA SER A 74 0.62 0.31 6.62
C SER A 74 0.77 1.67 7.27
N ILE A 75 0.87 1.67 8.60
CA ILE A 75 1.36 2.79 9.42
C ILE A 75 2.75 2.34 9.91
N LEU A 76 3.81 2.84 9.29
CA LEU A 76 5.18 2.39 9.51
C LEU A 76 5.89 3.32 10.50
N GLY A 77 6.30 2.80 11.64
CA GLY A 77 7.11 3.54 12.62
C GLY A 77 8.49 3.91 12.06
N THR A 78 9.13 4.92 12.63
CA THR A 78 10.48 5.36 12.22
C THR A 78 11.51 4.24 12.38
N GLY A 79 12.37 4.06 11.38
CA GLY A 79 13.41 3.01 11.35
C GLY A 79 12.86 1.60 11.18
N LYS A 80 11.55 1.43 10.96
CA LYS A 80 10.94 0.14 10.64
C LYS A 80 10.95 -0.09 9.13
N ALA A 81 11.13 -1.35 8.75
CA ALA A 81 11.05 -1.81 7.38
C ALA A 81 10.02 -2.95 7.26
N LEU A 82 9.31 -2.96 6.15
CA LEU A 82 8.42 -4.03 5.75
C LEU A 82 8.80 -4.56 4.37
N THR A 83 8.76 -5.87 4.23
CA THR A 83 9.00 -6.54 2.95
C THR A 83 7.73 -7.18 2.44
N ARG A 84 7.59 -7.28 1.13
CA ARG A 84 6.49 -8.00 0.51
C ARG A 84 6.85 -8.54 -0.87
N PRO A 85 6.53 -9.79 -1.20
CA PRO A 85 6.63 -10.26 -2.57
C PRO A 85 5.72 -9.42 -3.48
N LEU A 86 6.25 -9.06 -4.64
CA LEU A 86 5.50 -8.35 -5.66
C LEU A 86 4.77 -9.35 -6.55
N GLU A 87 3.47 -9.17 -6.64
CA GLU A 87 2.60 -9.92 -7.53
C GLU A 87 2.12 -8.99 -8.66
N GLY A 88 1.88 -9.57 -9.83
CA GLY A 88 1.44 -8.82 -11.01
C GLY A 88 2.57 -8.18 -11.81
N LYS A 89 2.21 -7.19 -12.64
CA LYS A 89 3.15 -6.54 -13.59
C LYS A 89 3.55 -5.14 -13.15
N LYS A 90 2.72 -4.49 -12.33
CA LYS A 90 2.91 -3.10 -11.91
C LYS A 90 2.52 -2.93 -10.47
N VAL A 91 3.24 -2.06 -9.79
CA VAL A 91 3.03 -1.71 -8.40
C VAL A 91 3.07 -0.20 -8.29
N CYS A 92 2.21 0.38 -7.47
CA CYS A 92 2.24 1.78 -7.10
C CYS A 92 2.42 1.88 -5.60
N VAL A 93 3.47 2.57 -5.16
CA VAL A 93 3.68 2.96 -3.77
C VAL A 93 3.28 4.42 -3.65
N HIS A 94 2.54 4.77 -2.61
CA HIS A 94 2.15 6.14 -2.32
C HIS A 94 2.36 6.41 -0.82
N VAL A 95 3.13 7.44 -0.48
CA VAL A 95 3.29 7.91 0.90
C VAL A 95 2.20 8.94 1.17
N ILE A 96 1.25 8.57 2.03
CA ILE A 96 0.07 9.39 2.27
C ILE A 96 0.51 10.68 2.97
N GLN A 97 0.08 11.80 2.41
CA GLN A 97 0.28 13.10 3.01
C GLN A 97 -0.58 13.25 4.27
N THR A 98 0.03 13.52 5.42
CA THR A 98 -0.68 13.64 6.69
C THR A 98 -0.90 15.10 7.12
N SER A 99 -0.06 16.01 6.64
CA SER A 99 -0.09 17.43 6.99
C SER A 99 -1.23 18.25 6.35
N GLY A 100 -2.17 17.61 5.65
CA GLY A 100 -3.07 18.30 4.71
C GLY A 100 -2.32 18.84 3.49
N TYR A 101 -3.02 19.40 2.49
CA TYR A 101 -2.40 19.87 1.25
C TYR A 101 -1.31 20.92 1.53
N ASN A 102 -0.06 20.59 1.20
CA ASN A 102 1.12 21.38 1.52
C ASN A 102 2.01 21.43 0.28
N LYS A 103 2.14 22.63 -0.30
CA LYS A 103 3.00 22.85 -1.49
C LYS A 103 4.49 22.98 -1.15
N ARG A 104 4.84 23.01 0.14
CA ARG A 104 6.24 23.13 0.58
C ARG A 104 6.93 21.78 0.44
N GLN A 105 8.26 21.80 0.35
CA GLN A 105 9.05 20.57 0.33
C GLN A 105 8.75 19.73 1.58
N ALA A 106 8.43 18.46 1.40
CA ALA A 106 8.14 17.56 2.50
C ALA A 106 9.36 17.43 3.42
N THR A 107 9.11 17.63 4.72
CA THR A 107 10.11 17.61 5.81
C THR A 107 10.04 16.34 6.64
N SER A 108 8.98 15.53 6.50
CA SER A 108 8.72 14.34 7.31
C SER A 108 8.27 13.15 6.45
N ALA A 109 8.40 11.95 7.02
CA ALA A 109 8.07 10.65 6.42
C ALA A 109 8.69 10.42 5.03
N SER A 110 9.98 10.06 5.06
CA SER A 110 10.66 9.50 3.91
C SER A 110 10.56 7.98 3.92
N VAL A 111 10.22 7.40 2.79
CA VAL A 111 10.19 5.96 2.59
C VAL A 111 11.17 5.59 1.49
N LYS A 112 12.13 4.75 1.84
CA LYS A 112 13.04 4.13 0.89
C LYS A 112 12.40 2.85 0.40
N PHE A 113 12.34 2.67 -0.91
CA PHE A 113 11.98 1.38 -1.48
C PHE A 113 13.02 0.85 -2.43
N SER A 114 13.21 -0.46 -2.41
CA SER A 114 14.13 -1.17 -3.28
C SER A 114 13.50 -2.46 -3.80
N THR A 115 13.97 -2.89 -4.97
CA THR A 115 13.80 -4.27 -5.43
C THR A 115 15.17 -4.93 -5.37
N LYS A 116 15.28 -6.20 -4.93
CA LYS A 116 16.59 -6.89 -4.86
C LYS A 116 17.33 -6.81 -6.20
N GLY A 117 18.39 -5.99 -6.24
CA GLY A 117 19.22 -5.74 -7.43
C GLY A 117 18.70 -4.68 -8.40
N GLY A 118 17.78 -3.81 -7.98
CA GLY A 118 17.25 -2.70 -8.77
C GLY A 118 17.38 -1.34 -8.06
N ASP A 119 16.81 -0.31 -8.69
CA ASP A 119 16.93 1.07 -8.24
C ASP A 119 16.28 1.29 -6.87
N GLU A 120 16.93 2.15 -6.09
CA GLU A 120 16.42 2.67 -4.82
C GLU A 120 15.80 4.03 -5.08
N VAL A 121 14.62 4.26 -4.49
CA VAL A 121 13.94 5.55 -4.58
C VAL A 121 13.44 5.92 -3.20
N GLU A 122 13.75 7.15 -2.81
CA GLU A 122 13.19 7.78 -1.62
C GLU A 122 11.92 8.56 -2.01
N LEU A 123 10.83 8.30 -1.30
CA LEU A 123 9.56 9.00 -1.43
C LEU A 123 9.26 9.78 -0.18
N ARG A 124 8.72 11.00 -0.30
CA ARG A 124 8.29 11.81 0.84
C ARG A 124 6.77 11.92 0.89
N GLU A 125 6.23 12.57 1.93
CA GLU A 125 4.78 12.78 2.04
C GLU A 125 4.15 13.37 0.78
N GLY A 126 3.13 12.70 0.27
CA GLY A 126 2.41 13.07 -0.95
C GLY A 126 2.98 12.45 -2.22
N ASP A 127 4.20 11.91 -2.18
CA ASP A 127 4.82 11.28 -3.34
C ASP A 127 4.23 9.90 -3.62
N GLY A 128 4.29 9.53 -4.89
CA GLY A 128 4.03 8.17 -5.33
C GLY A 128 4.95 7.75 -6.45
N ALA A 129 5.26 6.46 -6.51
CA ALA A 129 6.08 5.87 -7.55
C ALA A 129 5.46 4.60 -8.11
N TYR A 130 5.64 4.42 -9.42
CA TYR A 130 5.28 3.20 -10.11
C TYR A 130 6.51 2.34 -10.33
N VAL A 131 6.39 1.05 -9.99
CA VAL A 131 7.42 0.04 -10.21
C VAL A 131 6.90 -1.00 -11.18
N GLY A 132 7.64 -1.21 -12.27
CA GLY A 132 7.41 -2.32 -13.18
C GLY A 132 8.01 -3.60 -12.63
N VAL A 133 7.21 -4.65 -12.47
CA VAL A 133 7.67 -5.96 -11.97
C VAL A 133 8.18 -6.78 -13.14
N ARG A 134 9.51 -6.82 -13.32
CA ARG A 134 10.15 -7.51 -14.46
C ARG A 134 10.56 -8.95 -14.16
N LYS A 135 10.75 -9.30 -12.88
CA LYS A 135 11.21 -10.62 -12.43
C LYS A 135 10.18 -11.26 -11.50
N LYS A 136 9.87 -12.54 -11.74
CA LYS A 136 9.03 -13.34 -10.83
C LYS A 136 9.74 -13.48 -9.48
N GLY A 137 9.01 -13.29 -8.39
CA GLY A 137 9.58 -13.35 -7.04
C GLY A 137 10.38 -12.10 -6.64
N ALA A 138 10.20 -10.98 -7.35
CA ALA A 138 10.70 -9.69 -6.87
C ALA A 138 10.11 -9.39 -5.48
N ILE A 139 10.95 -8.88 -4.59
CA ILE A 139 10.55 -8.46 -3.24
C ILE A 139 10.66 -6.95 -3.21
N LEU A 140 9.61 -6.31 -2.73
CA LEU A 140 9.61 -4.90 -2.36
C LEU A 140 9.99 -4.79 -0.90
N GLU A 141 10.95 -3.94 -0.60
CA GLU A 141 11.23 -3.47 0.76
C GLU A 141 10.79 -2.01 0.87
N VAL A 142 10.22 -1.64 2.01
CA VAL A 142 9.69 -0.32 2.31
C VAL A 142 10.16 0.05 3.72
N GLU A 143 11.05 1.02 3.83
CA GLU A 143 11.65 1.46 5.09
C GLU A 143 11.31 2.91 5.38
N ASN A 144 10.87 3.22 6.60
CA ASN A 144 10.71 4.61 7.04
C ASN A 144 12.05 5.17 7.53
N VAL A 145 12.68 5.99 6.67
CA VAL A 145 13.99 6.62 6.89
C VAL A 145 13.88 8.08 7.36
N GLY A 146 12.69 8.53 7.77
CA GLY A 146 12.47 9.89 8.27
C GLY A 146 13.29 10.21 9.52
N ASP A 147 13.80 11.44 9.60
CA ASP A 147 14.68 11.90 10.67
C ASP A 147 13.92 12.09 12.01
N PRO A 148 14.37 11.50 13.13
CA PRO A 148 13.76 11.73 14.44
C PRO A 148 13.97 13.14 15.00
N LEU A 149 14.93 13.93 14.49
CA LEU A 149 15.35 15.22 15.06
C LEU A 149 14.65 16.46 14.48
N PHE A 150 14.00 16.35 13.31
CA PHE A 150 13.15 17.41 12.75
C PHE A 150 11.64 17.09 12.93
N ALA A 151 11.33 16.34 14.00
CA ALA A 151 10.00 15.86 14.38
C ALA A 151 9.13 16.87 15.13
#